data_AF-A0A8H8CWS6-F1
#
_entry.id   AF-A0A8H8CWS6-F1
#
_cell.length_a   1.000
_cell.length_b   1.000
_cell.length_c   1.000
_cell.angle_alpha   90.00
_cell.angle_beta   90.00
_cell.angle_gamma   90.00
#
_symmetry.space_group_name_H-M   'P 1'
#
loop_
_entity.id
_entity.type
_entity.pdbx_description
1 polymer ?
#
loop_
_entity_poly.entity_id
_entity_poly.type
_entity_poly.pdbx_seq_one_letter_code
_entity_poly.pdbx_strand_id
1 'polypeptide(L)'
;MTIYMLAIIDIVADRYSAKDLNTTITCYFECHYVYLLSFVKDIIAYLPDEDQFFVELFRRVIMRHVRQKVCFQRQQIRAGIVTPEEARALIPRPDLKLAAIKQKYRDRADSMLQEGHDIEHPKGIGPSTTS
;
A
#
# COMPACT_ATOMS: atom_id res chain seq x y z
N MET A 1 -14.84 11.26 16.27
CA MET A 1 -13.81 10.35 15.72
C MET A 1 -12.85 11.06 14.78
N THR A 2 -13.32 11.88 13.82
CA THR A 2 -12.46 12.59 12.85
C THR A 2 -11.42 13.51 13.51
N ILE A 3 -11.81 14.35 14.49
CA ILE A 3 -10.87 15.25 15.19
C ILE A 3 -9.74 14.46 15.88
N TYR A 4 -10.08 13.34 16.51
CA TYR A 4 -9.11 12.49 17.18
C TYR A 4 -8.15 11.82 16.19
N MET A 5 -8.65 11.42 15.01
CA MET A 5 -7.82 10.89 13.92
C MET A 5 -6.84 11.91 13.37
N LEU A 6 -7.28 13.16 13.17
CA LEU A 6 -6.38 14.24 12.73
C LEU A 6 -5.29 14.49 13.78
N ALA A 7 -5.68 14.58 15.06
CA ALA A 7 -4.74 14.82 16.15
C ALA A 7 -3.68 13.70 16.28
N ILE A 8 -4.08 12.43 16.19
CA ILE A 8 -3.11 11.33 16.29
C ILE A 8 -2.19 11.28 15.05
N ILE A 9 -2.69 11.62 13.86
CA ILE A 9 -1.87 11.71 12.64
C ILE A 9 -0.81 12.81 12.80
N ASP A 10 -1.20 14.00 13.26
CA ASP A 10 -0.27 15.10 13.51
C ASP A 10 0.80 14.70 14.53
N ILE A 11 0.40 14.11 15.67
CA ILE A 11 1.34 13.67 16.71
C ILE A 11 2.33 12.65 16.14
N VAL A 12 1.87 11.64 15.41
CA VAL A 12 2.77 10.61 14.85
C VAL A 12 3.70 11.21 13.80
N ALA A 13 3.19 12.08 12.91
CA ALA A 13 4.00 12.71 11.88
C ALA A 13 5.10 13.60 12.49
N ASP A 14 4.75 14.45 13.45
CA ASP A 14 5.71 15.36 14.10
C ASP A 14 6.79 14.60 14.86
N ARG A 15 6.43 13.47 15.49
CA ARG A 15 7.40 12.63 16.20
C ARG A 15 8.42 11.95 15.30
N TYR A 16 8.13 11.80 14.00
CA TYR A 16 9.08 11.28 13.03
C TYR A 16 9.98 12.38 12.45
N SER A 17 9.52 13.62 12.46
CA SER A 17 10.27 14.80 12.03
C SER A 17 11.26 15.31 13.08
N ALA A 18 10.94 15.17 14.37
CA ALA A 18 11.82 15.60 15.46
C ALA A 18 12.89 14.55 15.81
N LYS A 19 14.15 15.00 15.89
CA LYS A 19 15.28 14.20 16.39
C LYS A 19 15.18 14.06 17.92
N ASP A 20 15.71 12.96 18.45
CA ASP A 20 15.92 12.74 19.90
C ASP A 20 14.67 12.61 20.78
N LEU A 21 13.50 12.38 20.18
CA LEU A 21 12.29 12.10 20.95
C LEU A 21 12.32 10.72 21.62
N ASN A 22 11.74 10.66 22.82
CA ASN A 22 11.55 9.43 23.58
C ASN A 22 10.86 8.35 22.72
N THR A 23 11.60 7.28 22.43
CA THR A 23 11.19 6.19 21.54
C THR A 23 10.03 5.39 22.09
N THR A 24 9.94 5.20 23.41
CA THR A 24 8.81 4.54 24.08
C THR A 24 7.52 5.31 23.85
N ILE A 25 7.55 6.64 24.00
CA ILE A 25 6.37 7.48 23.75
C ILE A 25 6.02 7.49 22.26
N THR A 26 7.00 7.47 21.35
CA THR A 26 6.73 7.34 19.90
C THR A 26 5.99 6.02 19.62
N CYS A 27 6.47 4.91 20.19
CA CYS A 27 5.85 3.60 20.04
C CYS A 27 4.42 3.59 20.58
N TYR A 28 4.17 4.24 21.73
CA TYR A 28 2.83 4.38 22.30
C TYR A 28 1.84 5.05 21.33
N PHE A 29 2.22 6.20 20.75
CA PHE A 29 1.36 6.90 19.79
C PHE A 29 1.19 6.14 18.48
N GLU A 30 2.24 5.46 18.00
CA GLU A 30 2.12 4.57 16.84
C GLU A 30 1.13 3.44 17.11
N CYS A 31 1.18 2.80 18.28
CA CYS A 31 0.22 1.75 18.65
C CYS A 31 -1.22 2.28 18.68
N HIS A 32 -1.44 3.49 19.23
CA HIS A 32 -2.76 4.11 19.26
C HIS A 32 -3.27 4.43 17.86
N TYR A 33 -2.42 5.01 17.01
CA TYR A 33 -2.73 5.26 15.61
C TYR A 33 -3.16 3.99 14.87
N VAL A 34 -2.42 2.89 15.07
CA VAL A 34 -2.68 1.60 14.42
C VAL A 34 -3.99 0.99 14.92
N TYR A 35 -4.22 1.05 16.22
CA TYR A 35 -5.47 0.61 16.82
C TYR A 35 -6.64 1.35 16.20
N LEU A 36 -6.58 2.68 16.12
CA LEU A 36 -7.66 3.50 15.56
C LEU A 36 -7.93 3.20 14.09
N LEU A 37 -6.88 3.09 13.27
CA LEU A 37 -7.01 2.74 11.86
C LEU A 37 -7.77 1.42 11.63
N SER A 38 -7.74 0.50 12.57
CA SER A 38 -8.46 -0.77 12.46
C SER A 38 -9.99 -0.62 12.54
N PHE A 39 -10.49 0.48 13.12
CA PHE A 39 -11.93 0.75 13.32
C PHE A 39 -12.53 1.79 12.37
N VAL A 40 -11.71 2.57 11.65
CA VAL A 40 -12.17 3.79 10.96
C VAL A 40 -11.79 3.85 9.47
N LYS A 41 -11.90 2.73 8.76
CA LYS A 41 -11.56 2.66 7.32
C LYS A 41 -12.36 3.64 6.47
N ASP A 42 -13.64 3.84 6.78
CA ASP A 42 -14.54 4.69 6.00
C ASP A 42 -14.26 6.19 6.20
N ILE A 43 -13.59 6.56 7.30
CA ILE A 43 -13.27 7.95 7.62
C ILE A 43 -12.09 8.46 6.77
N ILE A 44 -11.25 7.56 6.25
CA ILE A 44 -10.04 7.93 5.49
C ILE A 44 -10.39 8.78 4.28
N ALA A 45 -11.47 8.47 3.55
CA ALA A 45 -11.88 9.22 2.36
C ALA A 45 -12.31 10.67 2.64
N TYR A 46 -12.59 11.01 3.91
CA TYR A 46 -12.98 12.35 4.34
C TYR A 46 -11.83 13.13 4.96
N LEU A 47 -10.63 12.56 5.02
CA LEU A 47 -9.44 13.27 5.50
C LEU A 47 -8.94 14.24 4.42
N PRO A 48 -8.23 15.31 4.81
CA PRO A 48 -7.45 16.12 3.88
C PRO A 48 -6.47 15.28 3.06
N ASP A 49 -6.11 15.76 1.87
CA ASP A 49 -5.28 15.00 0.92
C ASP A 49 -3.92 14.60 1.50
N GLU A 50 -3.29 15.47 2.31
CA GLU A 50 -2.03 15.16 2.97
C GLU A 50 -2.15 14.00 3.98
N ASP A 51 -3.32 13.90 4.62
CA ASP A 51 -3.60 12.89 5.63
C ASP A 51 -4.02 11.57 4.99
N GLN A 52 -4.77 11.62 3.89
CA GLN A 52 -5.00 10.46 3.03
C GLN A 52 -3.69 9.87 2.54
N PHE A 53 -2.80 10.73 2.01
CA PHE A 53 -1.45 10.36 1.59
C PHE A 53 -0.66 9.68 2.72
N PHE A 54 -0.66 10.30 3.91
CA PHE A 54 0.04 9.77 5.06
C PHE A 54 -0.48 8.40 5.47
N VAL A 55 -1.80 8.26 5.63
CA VAL A 55 -2.45 7.02 6.05
C VAL A 55 -2.19 5.89 5.06
N GLU A 56 -2.25 6.18 3.76
CA GLU A 56 -2.00 5.20 2.71
C GLU A 56 -0.59 4.62 2.80
N LEU A 57 0.42 5.47 3.01
CA LEU A 57 1.83 5.12 2.82
C LEU A 57 2.57 4.74 4.10
N PHE A 58 2.30 5.44 5.21
CA PHE A 58 3.11 5.35 6.43
C PHE A 58 3.20 3.91 6.98
N ARG A 59 2.11 3.13 6.86
CA ARG A 59 2.06 1.73 7.31
C ARG A 59 2.59 0.73 6.29
N ARG A 60 2.58 1.07 5.00
CA ARG A 60 3.08 0.19 3.94
C ARG A 60 4.60 0.15 3.90
N VAL A 61 5.26 1.18 4.40
CA VAL A 61 6.72 1.27 4.45
C VAL A 61 7.26 0.77 5.79
N ILE A 62 8.18 -0.19 5.72
CA ILE A 62 8.80 -0.83 6.89
C ILE A 62 9.93 0.03 7.46
N MET A 63 10.71 0.65 6.59
CA MET A 63 11.93 1.34 6.97
C MET A 63 11.62 2.72 7.60
N ARG A 64 12.19 2.98 8.78
CA ARG A 64 11.98 4.25 9.52
C ARG A 64 12.33 5.48 8.70
N HIS A 65 13.46 5.48 7.97
CA HIS A 65 13.86 6.63 7.14
C HIS A 65 12.86 6.90 6.00
N VAL A 66 12.19 5.85 5.49
CA VAL A 66 11.13 6.02 4.49
C VAL A 66 9.87 6.60 5.14
N ARG A 67 9.52 6.20 6.36
CA ARG A 67 8.44 6.83 7.14
C ARG A 67 8.71 8.31 7.39
N GLN A 68 9.96 8.69 7.69
CA GLN A 68 10.35 10.10 7.79
C GLN A 68 10.13 10.83 6.48
N LYS A 69 10.48 10.21 5.35
CA LYS A 69 10.21 10.77 4.01
C LYS A 69 8.72 10.95 3.77
N VAL A 70 7.87 10.02 4.19
CA VAL A 70 6.39 10.16 4.13
C VAL A 70 5.94 11.37 4.95
N CYS A 71 6.44 11.54 6.18
CA CYS A 71 6.09 12.69 7.04
C CYS A 71 6.53 14.01 6.40
N PHE A 72 7.74 14.06 5.83
CA PHE A 72 8.23 15.22 5.10
C PHE A 72 7.35 15.56 3.89
N GLN A 73 7.00 14.57 3.07
CA GLN A 73 6.13 14.80 1.90
C GLN A 73 4.73 15.25 2.30
N ARG A 74 4.17 14.73 3.40
CA ARG A 74 2.91 15.22 3.99
C ARG A 74 2.97 16.73 4.27
N GLN A 75 4.06 17.21 4.87
CA GLN A 75 4.24 18.65 5.14
C GLN A 75 4.30 19.47 3.84
N GLN A 76 4.97 18.95 2.81
CA GLN A 76 5.03 19.62 1.50
C GLN A 76 3.65 19.70 0.81
N ILE A 77 2.83 18.64 0.91
CA ILE A 77 1.45 18.64 0.39
C ILE A 77 0.61 19.66 1.16
N ARG A 78 0.68 19.66 2.50
CA ARG A 78 -0.03 20.63 3.35
C ARG A 78 0.34 22.08 3.03
N ALA A 79 1.60 22.32 2.67
CA ALA A 79 2.08 23.62 2.25
C ALA A 79 1.72 23.98 0.79
N GLY A 80 1.06 23.08 0.04
CA GLY A 80 0.71 23.27 -1.37
C GLY A 80 1.92 23.27 -2.30
N ILE A 81 3.08 22.78 -1.86
CA ILE A 81 4.34 22.80 -2.62
C ILE A 81 4.39 21.66 -3.65
N VAL A 82 3.81 20.51 -3.29
CA VAL A 82 3.74 19.32 -4.15
C VAL A 82 2.34 18.76 -4.13
N THR A 83 1.95 18.11 -5.22
CA THR A 83 0.70 17.35 -5.28
C THR A 83 0.86 15.99 -4.56
N PRO A 84 -0.24 15.38 -4.07
CA PRO A 84 -0.19 14.03 -3.50
C PRO A 84 0.38 12.99 -4.47
N GLU A 85 0.14 13.13 -5.77
CA GLU A 85 0.60 12.24 -6.82
C GLU A 85 2.12 12.32 -7.01
N GLU A 86 2.67 13.54 -7.05
CA GLU A 86 4.12 13.78 -7.10
C GLU A 86 4.81 13.22 -5.86
N ALA A 87 4.24 13.49 -4.68
CA ALA A 87 4.74 12.96 -3.42
C ALA A 87 4.73 11.42 -3.39
N ARG A 88 3.69 10.78 -3.95
CA ARG A 88 3.57 9.30 -4.02
C ARG A 88 4.70 8.69 -4.83
N ALA A 89 5.06 9.29 -5.96
CA ALA A 89 6.14 8.81 -6.83
C ALA A 89 7.51 8.80 -6.13
N LEU A 90 7.70 9.65 -5.12
CA LEU A 90 8.96 9.76 -4.37
C LEU A 90 9.10 8.71 -3.26
N ILE A 91 8.02 8.03 -2.87
CA ILE A 91 8.03 7.01 -1.82
C ILE A 91 8.21 5.63 -2.46
N PRO A 92 9.29 4.90 -2.13
CA PRO A 92 9.44 3.52 -2.58
C PRO A 92 8.22 2.70 -2.17
N ARG A 93 7.62 1.98 -3.13
CA ARG A 93 6.50 1.05 -2.93
C ARG A 93 6.92 -0.40 -3.22
N PRO A 94 7.66 -1.06 -2.30
CA PRO A 94 8.07 -2.45 -2.48
C PRO A 94 6.88 -3.43 -2.59
N ASP A 95 5.74 -3.07 -1.99
CA ASP A 95 4.48 -3.81 -2.06
C ASP A 95 3.98 -3.96 -3.50
N LEU A 96 4.08 -2.90 -4.32
CA LEU A 96 3.70 -2.95 -5.73
C LEU A 96 4.63 -3.84 -6.56
N LYS A 97 5.94 -3.80 -6.28
CA LYS A 97 6.92 -4.70 -6.92
C LYS A 97 6.63 -6.17 -6.58
N LEU A 98 6.32 -6.46 -5.32
CA LEU A 98 5.98 -7.81 -4.89
C LEU A 98 4.67 -8.31 -5.50
N ALA A 99 3.66 -7.43 -5.63
CA ALA A 99 2.40 -7.77 -6.28
C ALA A 99 2.59 -8.12 -7.77
N ALA A 100 3.40 -7.33 -8.49
CA ALA A 100 3.73 -7.60 -9.89
C ALA A 100 4.48 -8.94 -10.07
N ILE A 101 5.42 -9.25 -9.15
CA ILE A 101 6.10 -10.55 -9.16
C ILE A 101 5.10 -11.69 -8.93
N LYS A 102 4.24 -11.59 -7.91
CA LYS A 102 3.21 -12.61 -7.63
C LYS A 102 2.27 -12.80 -8.81
N GLN A 103 1.89 -11.73 -9.50
CA GLN A 103 1.04 -11.81 -10.69
C GLN A 103 1.72 -12.58 -11.81
N LYS A 104 2.98 -12.26 -12.12
CA LYS A 104 3.77 -12.99 -13.14
C LYS A 104 3.86 -14.50 -12.88
N TYR A 105 3.96 -14.90 -11.61
CA TYR A 105 3.96 -16.33 -11.25
C TYR A 105 2.59 -16.99 -11.44
N ARG A 106 1.49 -16.28 -11.16
CA ARG A 106 0.13 -16.77 -11.43
C ARG A 106 -0.11 -16.93 -12.92
N ASP A 107 0.18 -15.90 -13.71
CA ASP A 107 0.01 -15.93 -15.17
C ASP A 107 0.79 -17.10 -15.80
N ARG A 108 1.99 -17.38 -15.28
CA ARG A 108 2.80 -18.54 -15.73
C ARG A 108 2.18 -19.88 -15.33
N ALA A 109 1.66 -20.00 -14.11
CA ALA A 109 1.00 -21.22 -13.65
C ALA A 109 -0.28 -21.51 -14.47
N ASP A 110 -1.07 -20.48 -14.75
CA ASP A 110 -2.27 -20.58 -15.58
C ASP A 110 -1.91 -20.98 -17.02
N SER A 111 -0.84 -20.41 -17.58
CA SER A 111 -0.35 -20.78 -18.92
C SER A 111 0.06 -22.26 -19.00
N MET A 112 0.73 -22.79 -17.97
CA MET A 112 1.14 -24.20 -17.92
C MET A 112 -0.06 -25.15 -17.77
N LEU A 113 -1.12 -24.74 -17.08
CA LEU A 113 -2.36 -25.52 -16.96
C LEU A 113 -3.12 -25.56 -18.30
N GLN A 114 -3.13 -24.45 -19.05
CA GLN A 114 -3.74 -24.36 -20.37
C GLN A 114 -2.99 -25.26 -21.39
N GLU A 115 -1.66 -25.19 -21.43
CA GLU A 115 -0.84 -26.04 -22.32
C GLU A 115 -1.01 -27.54 -22.02
N GLY A 116 -1.14 -27.92 -20.74
CA GLY A 116 -1.43 -29.32 -20.36
C GLY A 116 -2.81 -29.79 -20.84
N HIS A 117 -3.82 -28.92 -20.78
CA HIS A 117 -5.19 -29.22 -21.23
C HIS A 117 -5.27 -29.32 -22.77
N ASP A 118 -4.48 -28.54 -23.51
CA ASP A 118 -4.46 -28.56 -24.97
C ASP A 118 -3.75 -29.82 -25.54
N ILE A 119 -2.86 -30.45 -24.77
CA ILE A 119 -2.15 -31.68 -25.16
C ILE A 119 -3.01 -32.94 -24.95
N GLU A 120 -3.95 -32.94 -24.00
CA GLU A 120 -4.78 -34.12 -23.69
C GLU A 120 -5.97 -34.35 -24.65
N HIS A 121 -6.25 -33.44 -25.59
CA HIS A 121 -7.28 -33.64 -26.62
C HIS A 121 -6.76 -33.56 -28.06
N PRO A 122 -6.08 -34.60 -28.59
CA PRO A 122 -6.02 -34.81 -30.02
C PRO A 122 -7.37 -35.33 -30.50
N LYS A 123 -7.98 -34.58 -31.42
CA LYS A 123 -9.19 -34.89 -32.21
C LYS A 123 -9.37 -36.39 -32.45
N GLY A 124 -10.43 -36.96 -31.88
CA GLY A 124 -10.95 -38.25 -32.30
C GLY A 124 -11.29 -38.22 -33.78
N ILE A 125 -10.52 -38.98 -34.57
CA ILE A 125 -10.83 -39.26 -35.97
C ILE A 125 -12.10 -40.11 -35.97
N GLY A 126 -13.23 -39.51 -36.35
CA GLY A 126 -14.48 -40.23 -36.56
C GLY A 126 -14.32 -41.26 -37.68
N PRO A 127 -14.86 -42.48 -37.55
CA PRO A 127 -14.76 -43.47 -38.61
C PRO A 127 -15.65 -43.05 -39.78
N SER A 128 -15.02 -42.83 -40.93
CA SER A 128 -15.71 -42.70 -42.21
C SER A 128 -16.46 -43.99 -42.53
N THR A 129 -17.78 -43.91 -42.57
CA THR A 129 -18.64 -44.94 -43.14
C THR A 129 -18.46 -44.98 -44.65
N THR A 130 -17.95 -46.09 -45.17
CA THR A 130 -18.11 -46.47 -46.58
C THR A 130 -18.89 -47.78 -46.64
N SER A 131 -20.02 -47.66 -47.34
CA SER A 131 -20.94 -48.62 -47.98
C SER A 131 -20.75 -50.12 -47.76
#